data_AF-A0A3L8Q003-F1
#
_entry.id   AF-A0A3L8Q003-F1
#
_cell.length_a   1.000
_cell.length_b   1.000
_cell.length_c   1.000
_cell.angle_alpha   90.00
_cell.angle_beta   90.00
_cell.angle_gamma   90.00
#
_symmetry.space_group_name_H-M   'P 1'
#
loop_
_entity.id
_entity.type
_entity.pdbx_description
1 polymer ?
#
loop_
_entity_poly.entity_id
_entity_poly.type
_entity_poly.pdbx_seq_one_letter_code
_entity_poly.pdbx_strand_id
1 'polypeptide(L)' 'MNQKYRVTLLFNANKVYDRQIIQGIGEYVQSSDCDWELFIPEDFTTHLEKPHHLNVDGIIADFDDPKKH' A
#
# COMPACT_ATOMS: atom_id res chain seq x y z
N MET A 1 -11.62 -15.73 14.88
CA MET A 1 -11.80 -14.31 14.52
C MET A 1 -10.79 -14.05 13.42
N ASN A 2 -11.22 -13.69 12.20
CA ASN A 2 -10.26 -13.30 11.17
C ASN A 2 -9.72 -11.92 11.58
N GLN A 3 -8.41 -11.81 11.79
CA GLN A 3 -7.79 -10.56 12.20
C GLN A 3 -7.75 -9.64 10.99
N LYS A 4 -8.38 -8.47 11.12
CA LYS A 4 -8.37 -7.45 10.06
C LYS A 4 -7.06 -6.65 10.13
N TYR A 5 -6.38 -6.52 9.00
CA TYR A 5 -5.13 -5.77 8.89
C TYR A 5 -5.27 -4.58 7.93
N ARG A 6 -4.76 -3.42 8.32
CA ARG A 6 -4.74 -2.20 7.52
C ARG A 6 -3.40 -2.07 6.82
N VAL A 7 -3.41 -2.08 5.49
CA VAL A 7 -2.18 -2.04 4.68
C VAL A 7 -2.20 -0.83 3.77
N THR A 8 -1.14 -0.02 3.80
CA THR A 8 -0.98 1.14 2.92
C THR A 8 -0.10 0.81 1.72
N LEU A 9 -0.53 1.22 0.53
CA LEU A 9 0.14 1.05 -0.75
C LEU A 9 0.72 2.39 -1.20
N LEU A 10 2.04 2.56 -1.10
CA LEU A 10 2.75 3.75 -1.55
C LEU A 10 3.21 3.59 -3.00
N PHE A 11 2.24 3.68 -3.90
CA PHE A 11 2.41 3.55 -5.34
C PHE A 11 1.75 4.72 -6.07
N ASN A 12 2.34 5.12 -7.20
CA ASN A 12 1.78 6.20 -8.02
C ASN A 12 0.75 5.63 -8.99
N ALA A 13 -0.54 5.76 -8.66
CA ALA A 13 -1.64 5.30 -9.49
C ALA A 13 -1.69 5.92 -10.91
N ASN A 14 -0.93 6.99 -11.19
CA ASN A 14 -0.80 7.55 -12.54
C ASN A 14 0.14 6.73 -13.44
N LYS A 15 1.07 5.95 -12.88
CA LYS A 15 1.96 5.08 -13.63
C LYS A 15 1.28 3.74 -13.95
N VAL A 16 1.34 3.31 -15.20
CA VAL A 16 0.74 2.02 -15.65
C VAL A 16 1.33 0.84 -14.88
N TYR A 17 2.65 0.87 -14.66
CA TYR A 17 3.38 -0.18 -13.95
C TYR A 17 2.88 -0.34 -12.50
N ASP A 18 2.86 0.76 -11.74
CA ASP A 18 2.34 0.82 -10.38
C ASP A 18 0.88 0.32 -10.28
N ARG A 19 0.03 0.65 -11.27
CA ARG A 19 -1.35 0.12 -11.31
C ARG A 19 -1.42 -1.39 -11.46
N GLN A 20 -0.50 -2.01 -12.22
CA GLN A 20 -0.44 -3.47 -12.34
C GLN A 20 -0.02 -4.12 -11.01
N ILE A 21 0.89 -3.49 -10.26
CA ILE A 21 1.28 -3.96 -8.93
C ILE A 21 0.08 -3.88 -7.97
N ILE A 22 -0.63 -2.74 -7.94
CA ILE A 22 -1.83 -2.56 -7.12
C ILE A 22 -2.89 -3.63 -7.46
N GLN A 23 -3.09 -3.91 -8.77
CA GLN A 23 -4.00 -4.96 -9.21
C GLN A 23 -3.61 -6.34 -8.67
N GLY A 24 -2.34 -6.73 -8.80
CA GLY A 24 -1.87 -8.03 -8.30
C GLY A 24 -2.05 -8.18 -6.78
N ILE A 25 -1.87 -7.09 -6.02
CA ILE A 25 -2.16 -7.08 -4.58
C ILE A 25 -3.66 -7.29 -4.32
N GLY A 26 -4.53 -6.63 -5.08
CA GLY A 26 -5.98 -6.82 -4.99
C GLY A 26 -6.41 -8.26 -5.30
N GLU A 27 -5.82 -8.88 -6.33
CA GLU A 27 -6.06 -10.29 -6.69
C GLU A 27 -5.61 -11.25 -5.57
N TYR A 28 -4.47 -10.96 -4.92
CA TYR A 28 -4.02 -11.73 -3.76
C TYR A 28 -5.02 -11.64 -2.61
N VAL A 29 -5.45 -10.42 -2.24
CA VAL A 29 -6.42 -10.23 -1.13
C VAL A 29 -7.75 -10.94 -1.44
N GLN A 30 -8.21 -10.88 -2.69
CA GLN A 30 -9.44 -11.54 -3.10
C GLN A 30 -9.35 -13.08 -3.05
N SER A 31 -8.17 -13.65 -3.32
CA SER A 31 -7.98 -15.10 -3.42
C SER A 31 -7.54 -15.78 -2.11
N SER A 32 -6.99 -15.03 -1.16
CA SER A 32 -6.33 -15.58 0.04
C SER A 32 -7.19 -15.65 1.31
N ASP A 33 -8.49 -15.31 1.24
CA ASP A 33 -9.42 -15.24 2.38
C ASP A 33 -8.87 -14.39 3.57
N CYS A 34 -7.97 -13.44 3.25
CA CYS A 34 -7.39 -12.53 4.21
C CYS A 34 -8.26 -11.27 4.36
N ASP A 35 -8.49 -10.83 5.60
CA ASP A 35 -9.26 -9.61 5.87
C ASP A 35 -8.33 -8.40 5.87
N TRP A 36 -7.96 -7.92 4.68
CA TRP A 36 -7.09 -6.75 4.52
C TRP A 36 -7.89 -5.52 4.07
N GLU A 37 -7.67 -4.40 4.76
CA GLU A 37 -8.15 -3.09 4.35
C GLU A 37 -7.00 -2.34 3.66
N LEU A 38 -7.11 -2.18 2.34
CA LEU A 38 -6.08 -1.53 1.53
C LEU A 38 -6.33 -0.02 1.44
N PHE A 39 -5.28 0.76 1.69
CA PHE A 39 -5.28 2.22 1.56
C PHE A 39 -4.29 2.66 0.48
N ILE A 40 -4.73 3.51 -0.45
CA ILE A 40 -3.88 4.14 -1.46
C ILE A 40 -3.90 5.65 -1.20
N PRO A 41 -2.83 6.24 -0.66
CA PRO A 41 -2.77 7.68 -0.43
C PRO A 41 -2.80 8.46 -1.75
N GLU A 42 -3.51 9.58 -1.78
CA GLU A 42 -3.52 10.49 -2.94
C GLU A 42 -2.16 11.17 -3.14
N ASP A 43 -1.43 11.42 -2.04
CA ASP A 43 -0.08 11.92 -2.05
C ASP A 43 0.91 10.82 -1.64
N PHE A 44 1.54 10.20 -2.63
CA PHE A 44 2.56 9.15 -2.46
C PHE A 44 3.95 9.70 -2.11
N THR A 45 4.11 11.03 -2.05
CA THR A 45 5.32 11.67 -1.48
C THR A 45 5.25 11.81 0.04
N THR A 46 4.18 11.28 0.65
CA THR A 46 3.92 11.35 2.09
C THR A 46 5.16 10.92 2.85
N HIS A 47 5.80 11.92 3.45
CA HIS A 47 6.91 11.79 4.39
C HIS A 47 6.61 10.62 5.34
N LEU A 48 7.25 9.47 5.08
CA LEU A 48 7.38 8.34 5.99
C LEU A 48 8.17 8.73 7.26
N GLU A 49 8.33 10.02 7.55
CA GLU A 49 8.97 10.52 8.74
C GLU A 49 8.22 10.11 10.02
N LYS A 50 6.94 9.72 9.93
CA LYS A 50 6.13 9.28 11.09
C LYS A 50 5.14 8.14 10.77
N PRO A 51 5.59 6.92 10.45
CA PRO A 51 4.70 5.78 10.21
C PRO A 51 3.82 5.48 11.43
N HIS A 52 4.26 5.81 12.64
CA HIS A 52 3.46 5.65 13.87
C HIS A 52 2.15 6.45 13.90
N HIS A 53 1.99 7.47 13.05
CA HIS A 53 0.73 8.22 12.95
C HIS A 53 -0.23 7.62 11.92
N LEU A 54 0.29 6.83 10.98
CA LEU A 54 -0.50 6.03 10.07
C LEU A 54 -0.98 4.84 10.90
N ASN A 55 -2.25 4.83 11.29
CA ASN A 55 -2.87 3.75 12.06
C ASN A 55 -3.02 2.49 11.18
N VAL A 56 -1.88 1.90 10.81
CA VAL A 56 -1.72 0.85 9.80
C VAL A 56 -0.87 -0.29 10.36
N ASP A 57 -1.15 -1.50 9.92
CA ASP A 57 -0.46 -2.72 10.31
C ASP A 57 0.67 -3.10 9.33
N GLY A 58 0.68 -2.51 8.13
CA GLY A 58 1.71 -2.76 7.12
C GLY A 58 1.76 -1.72 6.01
N ILE A 59 2.91 -1.67 5.32
CA ILE A 59 3.17 -0.77 4.18
C ILE A 59 3.82 -1.57 3.06
N ILE A 60 3.33 -1.41 1.83
CA ILE A 60 3.96 -1.89 0.59
C ILE A 60 4.27 -0.67 -0.26
N ALA A 61 5.51 -0.49 -0.68
CA ALA A 61 5.97 0.76 -1.30
C ALA A 61 6.92 0.52 -2.48
N ASP A 62 6.88 1.45 -3.44
CA ASP A 62 7.89 1.58 -4.49
C ASP A 62 9.18 2.20 -3.92
N PHE A 63 10.29 1.46 -3.98
CA PHE A 63 11.62 1.88 -3.53
C PHE A 63 12.61 2.12 -4.69
N ASP A 64 12.14 2.15 -5.93
CA ASP A 64 13.01 2.30 -7.11
C ASP A 64 13.59 3.72 -7.25
N ASP A 65 12.97 4.72 -6.59
CA ASP A 65 13.44 6.10 -6.59
C ASP A 65 13.88 6.53 -5.18
N PRO A 66 15.19 6.64 -4.90
CA PRO A 66 15.70 7.04 -3.60
C PRO A 66 15.39 8.49 -3.23
N LYS A 67 14.83 9.30 -4.15
CA LYS A 67 14.37 10.67 -3.86
C LYS A 67 12.91 10.75 -3.40
N LYS A 68 12.15 9.65 -3.45
CA LYS A 68 10.74 9.62 -3.03
C LYS A 68 10.54 9.47 -1.53
N HIS A 69 11.59 9.08 -0.79
CA HIS A 69 11.55 8.72 0.64
C HIS A 69 12.35 9.69 1.49
#